data_AF-A6VZK6-F1
#
_entry.id   AF-A6VZK6-F1
#
_cell.length_a   1.000
_cell.length_b   1.000
_cell.length_c   1.000
_cell.angle_alpha   90.00
_cell.angle_beta   90.00
_cell.angle_gamma   90.00
#
_symmetry.space_group_name_H-M   'P 1'
#
loop_
_entity.id
_entity.type
_entity.pdbx_description
1 polymer ?
#
loop_
_entity_poly.entity_id
_entity_poly.type
_entity_poly.pdbx_seq_one_letter_code
_entity_poly.pdbx_strand_id
1 'polypeptide(L)'
;MNFISKQILKYLLEKPAPARIPRSGEKALNVDCNVVYFRSLDKRWTLLCDAVSDEGVTGSYWANGEEFGCVSIPFCLMGDYELDITHFYSRYDLRYGSIAQYFCKGILPVDKLKILIGKGSQFLFNKKELVRSERIEVLKLILEKELDQRQYEVSSVALSTLLYTEKWVFHPDKSRQLRYNDLLLKSLHESGELERTQYGFKLSSKALVTIAQYEEDQRKHRENISQAKSMKWLTVVLICVGLIQSFVTYWGQNIGL
;
A
#
# COMPACT_ATOMS: atom_id res chain seq x y z
N MET A 1 -28.79 5.85 28.43
CA MET A 1 -28.67 5.38 27.02
C MET A 1 -30.02 5.49 26.30
N ASN A 2 -30.03 5.94 25.04
CA ASN A 2 -31.25 6.27 24.29
C ASN A 2 -31.93 5.02 23.69
N PHE A 3 -33.22 5.12 23.36
CA PHE A 3 -34.00 4.00 22.78
C PHE A 3 -33.39 3.45 21.48
N ILE A 4 -32.97 4.32 20.56
CA ILE A 4 -32.33 3.93 19.30
C ILE A 4 -31.06 3.11 19.55
N SER A 5 -30.24 3.54 20.50
CA SER A 5 -29.02 2.84 20.90
C SER A 5 -29.31 1.43 21.41
N LYS A 6 -30.36 1.25 22.22
CA LYS A 6 -30.78 -0.06 22.73
C LYS A 6 -31.23 -0.98 21.58
N GLN A 7 -31.96 -0.46 20.60
CA GLN A 7 -32.41 -1.23 19.45
C GLN A 7 -31.23 -1.68 18.55
N ILE A 8 -30.26 -0.80 18.32
CA ILE A 8 -29.06 -1.16 17.54
C ILE A 8 -28.24 -2.22 18.28
N LEU A 9 -28.11 -2.13 19.60
CA LEU A 9 -27.45 -3.16 20.40
C LEU A 9 -28.18 -4.50 20.35
N LYS A 10 -29.52 -4.50 20.46
CA LYS A 10 -30.32 -5.72 20.29
C LYS A 10 -30.08 -6.37 18.92
N TYR A 11 -30.07 -5.57 17.85
CA TYR A 11 -29.77 -6.04 16.49
C TYR A 11 -28.34 -6.61 16.36
N LEU A 12 -27.33 -5.96 16.96
CA LEU A 12 -25.95 -6.45 16.95
C LEU A 12 -25.85 -7.85 17.56
N LEU A 13 -26.59 -8.11 18.63
CA LEU A 13 -26.60 -9.35 19.39
C LEU A 13 -27.38 -10.49 18.72
N GLU A 14 -28.12 -10.23 17.63
CA GLU A 14 -28.77 -11.29 16.83
C GLU A 14 -27.76 -12.23 16.15
N LYS A 15 -26.52 -11.76 15.96
CA LYS A 15 -25.40 -12.55 15.42
C LYS A 15 -24.30 -12.70 16.48
N PRO A 16 -24.55 -13.47 17.56
CA PRO A 16 -23.58 -13.60 18.64
C PRO A 16 -22.33 -14.33 18.17
N ALA A 17 -21.18 -14.00 18.77
CA ALA A 17 -19.96 -14.73 18.49
C ALA A 17 -19.99 -16.14 19.09
N PRO A 18 -19.49 -17.16 18.36
CA PRO A 18 -19.30 -18.49 18.92
C PRO A 18 -18.18 -18.47 19.96
N ALA A 19 -18.14 -19.47 20.84
CA ALA A 19 -17.11 -19.63 21.88
C ALA A 19 -15.67 -19.56 21.35
N ARG A 20 -15.45 -19.94 20.09
CA ARG A 20 -14.17 -19.76 19.40
C ARG A 20 -14.40 -19.24 17.99
N ILE A 21 -13.91 -18.04 17.71
CA ILE A 21 -14.02 -17.41 16.39
C ILE A 21 -12.90 -17.97 15.49
N PRO A 22 -13.21 -18.70 14.41
CA PRO A 22 -12.19 -19.23 13.51
C PRO A 22 -11.55 -18.08 12.72
N ARG A 23 -10.22 -17.94 12.81
CA ARG A 23 -9.47 -16.87 12.13
C ARG A 23 -8.64 -17.34 10.93
N SER A 24 -8.53 -18.65 10.72
CA SER A 24 -7.78 -19.26 9.63
C SER A 24 -8.60 -20.29 8.83
N GLY A 25 -8.10 -20.65 7.65
CA GLY A 25 -8.74 -21.62 6.75
C GLY A 25 -10.00 -21.11 6.06
N GLU A 26 -10.79 -22.04 5.52
CA GLU A 26 -12.07 -21.75 4.87
C GLU A 26 -13.14 -21.30 5.86
N LYS A 27 -13.11 -21.83 7.09
CA LYS A 27 -14.06 -21.46 8.15
C LYS A 27 -14.00 -19.96 8.48
N ALA A 28 -12.83 -19.34 8.38
CA ALA A 28 -12.67 -17.90 8.58
C ALA A 28 -13.35 -17.05 7.50
N LEU A 29 -13.61 -17.60 6.31
CA LEU A 29 -14.28 -16.85 5.25
C LEU A 29 -15.76 -16.61 5.55
N ASN A 30 -16.37 -17.54 6.29
CA ASN A 30 -17.80 -17.56 6.60
C ASN A 30 -18.14 -16.91 7.96
N VAL A 31 -17.16 -16.28 8.62
CA VAL A 31 -17.40 -15.59 9.90
C VAL A 31 -18.19 -14.31 9.65
N ASP A 32 -19.32 -14.18 10.32
CA ASP A 32 -20.13 -12.96 10.37
C ASP A 32 -20.82 -12.88 11.74
N CYS A 33 -20.10 -12.35 12.74
CA CYS A 33 -20.60 -12.24 14.11
C CYS A 33 -20.12 -10.96 14.79
N ASN A 34 -20.88 -10.52 15.79
CA ASN A 34 -20.58 -9.32 16.56
C ASN A 34 -20.22 -9.68 18.01
N VAL A 35 -19.34 -8.88 18.58
CA VAL A 35 -19.02 -8.88 20.00
C VAL A 35 -19.11 -7.45 20.50
N VAL A 36 -19.77 -7.25 21.64
CA VAL A 36 -19.95 -5.94 22.25
C VAL A 36 -19.41 -5.97 23.67
N TYR A 37 -18.45 -5.11 23.95
CA TYR A 37 -17.91 -4.90 25.29
C TYR A 37 -18.27 -3.52 25.83
N PHE A 38 -18.57 -3.47 27.12
CA PHE A 38 -18.60 -2.26 27.92
C PHE A 38 -17.35 -2.27 28.79
N ARG A 39 -16.48 -1.26 28.65
CA ARG A 39 -15.22 -1.17 29.38
C ARG A 39 -15.23 0.06 30.26
N SER A 40 -14.76 -0.06 31.49
CA SER A 40 -14.50 1.12 32.32
C SER A 40 -13.43 2.01 31.67
N LEU A 41 -13.56 3.34 31.78
CA LEU A 41 -12.51 4.28 31.39
C LEU A 41 -11.17 3.97 32.10
N ASP A 42 -11.24 3.57 33.38
CA ASP A 42 -10.08 3.19 34.18
C ASP A 42 -9.56 1.77 33.89
N LYS A 43 -10.19 1.04 32.95
CA LYS A 43 -9.90 -0.36 32.58
C LYS A 43 -9.98 -1.37 33.73
N ARG A 44 -10.61 -1.00 34.84
CA ARG A 44 -10.77 -1.86 36.04
C ARG A 44 -11.81 -2.95 35.84
N TRP A 45 -12.79 -2.73 34.98
CA TRP A 45 -13.79 -3.74 34.66
C TRP A 45 -14.12 -3.76 33.17
N THR A 46 -14.54 -4.93 32.71
CA THR A 46 -15.03 -5.18 31.35
C THR A 46 -16.23 -6.08 31.43
N LEU A 47 -17.28 -5.76 30.69
CA LEU A 47 -18.48 -6.57 30.56
C LEU A 47 -18.66 -6.95 29.09
N LEU A 48 -18.67 -8.24 28.80
CA LEU A 48 -19.13 -8.78 27.52
C LEU A 48 -20.65 -8.79 27.55
N CYS A 49 -21.26 -8.15 26.58
CA CYS A 49 -22.71 -8.06 26.49
C CYS A 49 -23.27 -9.27 25.73
N ASP A 50 -24.12 -10.04 26.41
CA ASP A 50 -24.85 -11.17 25.82
C ASP A 50 -26.30 -10.77 25.50
N ALA A 51 -26.92 -9.95 26.35
CA ALA A 51 -28.30 -9.48 26.18
C ALA A 51 -28.49 -8.04 26.67
N VAL A 52 -29.46 -7.35 26.07
CA VAL A 52 -29.86 -5.98 26.44
C VAL A 52 -31.35 -5.94 26.75
N SER A 53 -31.69 -5.56 27.98
CA SER A 53 -33.06 -5.29 28.41
C SER A 53 -33.35 -3.79 28.39
N ASP A 54 -34.57 -3.40 28.74
CA ASP A 54 -34.93 -1.99 28.79
C ASP A 54 -34.32 -1.30 30.03
N GLU A 55 -34.00 -2.06 31.07
CA GLU A 55 -33.47 -1.57 32.35
C GLU A 55 -31.95 -1.70 32.46
N GLY A 56 -31.31 -2.61 31.72
CA GLY A 56 -29.88 -2.85 31.82
C GLY A 56 -29.28 -3.76 30.76
N VAL A 57 -28.06 -4.22 31.03
CA VAL A 57 -27.29 -5.13 30.18
C VAL A 57 -26.92 -6.36 30.98
N THR A 58 -27.00 -7.52 30.35
CA THR A 58 -26.60 -8.80 30.93
C THR A 58 -25.44 -9.38 30.14
N GLY A 59 -24.46 -9.93 30.85
CA GLY A 59 -23.45 -10.81 30.28
C GLY A 59 -22.25 -11.02 31.18
N SER A 60 -21.20 -11.62 30.65
CA SER A 60 -20.00 -11.97 31.42
C SER A 60 -19.23 -10.73 31.89
N TYR A 61 -18.91 -10.70 33.18
CA TYR A 61 -18.23 -9.59 33.84
C TYR A 61 -16.83 -10.00 34.31
N TRP A 62 -15.86 -9.15 34.01
CA TRP A 62 -14.48 -9.25 34.50
C TRP A 62 -14.12 -8.00 35.29
N ALA A 63 -13.50 -8.18 36.45
CA ALA A 63 -12.88 -7.09 37.21
C ALA A 63 -11.40 -7.41 37.46
N ASN A 64 -10.53 -6.45 37.14
CA ASN A 64 -9.06 -6.57 37.26
C ASN A 64 -8.47 -7.83 36.58
N GLY A 65 -9.14 -8.35 35.54
CA GLY A 65 -8.71 -9.55 34.82
C GLY A 65 -9.25 -10.87 35.36
N GLU A 66 -9.97 -10.87 36.47
CA GLU A 66 -10.65 -12.07 37.02
C GLU A 66 -12.10 -12.14 36.51
N GLU A 67 -12.56 -13.33 36.16
CA GLU A 67 -13.92 -13.59 35.70
C GLU A 67 -14.86 -13.81 36.89
N PHE A 68 -15.90 -13.00 36.97
CA PHE A 68 -16.92 -13.09 38.03
C PHE A 68 -18.21 -13.76 37.53
N GLY A 69 -18.27 -14.15 36.26
CA GLY A 69 -19.41 -14.80 35.63
C GLY A 69 -20.44 -13.82 35.08
N CYS A 70 -21.66 -14.32 34.85
CA CYS A 70 -22.73 -13.55 34.22
C CYS A 70 -23.43 -12.64 35.23
N VAL A 71 -23.46 -11.33 34.93
CA VAL A 71 -24.06 -10.30 35.78
C VAL A 71 -25.07 -9.48 34.97
N SER A 72 -26.16 -9.05 35.62
CA SER A 72 -27.11 -8.10 35.05
C SER A 72 -26.91 -6.74 35.71
N ILE A 73 -26.49 -5.74 34.92
CA ILE A 73 -26.18 -4.39 35.39
C ILE A 73 -27.23 -3.40 34.86
N PRO A 74 -28.03 -2.77 35.74
CA PRO A 74 -28.91 -1.68 35.37
C PRO A 74 -28.15 -0.49 34.77
N PHE A 75 -28.74 0.18 33.78
CA PHE A 75 -28.10 1.36 33.14
C PHE A 75 -27.83 2.50 34.13
N CYS A 76 -28.60 2.61 35.20
CA CYS A 76 -28.39 3.62 36.24
C CYS A 76 -27.15 3.35 37.12
N LEU A 77 -26.73 2.09 37.24
CA LEU A 77 -25.53 1.68 37.98
C LEU A 77 -24.30 1.58 37.07
N MET A 78 -24.50 1.74 35.77
CA MET A 78 -23.44 1.76 34.78
C MET A 78 -22.74 3.14 34.88
N GLY A 79 -21.58 3.18 35.53
CA GLY A 79 -20.72 4.37 35.59
C GLY A 79 -20.12 4.73 34.23
N ASP A 80 -19.11 5.60 34.19
CA ASP A 80 -18.51 5.98 32.92
C ASP A 80 -17.85 4.78 32.21
N TYR A 81 -18.27 4.54 30.96
CA TYR A 81 -17.83 3.41 30.16
C TYR A 81 -17.51 3.83 28.72
N GLU A 82 -16.58 3.08 28.12
CA GLU A 82 -16.35 3.06 26.68
C GLU A 82 -17.01 1.83 26.08
N LEU A 83 -17.63 2.01 24.92
CA LEU A 83 -18.21 0.92 24.16
C LEU A 83 -17.19 0.42 23.14
N ASP A 84 -16.95 -0.89 23.11
CA ASP A 84 -16.09 -1.54 22.12
C ASP A 84 -16.89 -2.60 21.37
N ILE A 85 -17.32 -2.25 20.16
CA ILE A 85 -18.03 -3.13 19.26
C ILE A 85 -17.03 -3.67 18.24
N THR A 86 -16.89 -5.00 18.17
CA THR A 86 -16.11 -5.67 17.12
C THR A 86 -17.04 -6.50 16.24
N HIS A 87 -17.11 -6.16 14.96
CA HIS A 87 -17.75 -6.99 13.94
C HIS A 87 -16.68 -7.83 13.25
N PHE A 88 -16.73 -9.14 13.50
CA PHE A 88 -15.89 -10.11 12.83
C PHE A 88 -16.54 -10.46 11.51
N TYR A 89 -15.97 -9.93 10.43
CA TYR A 89 -16.44 -10.17 9.07
C TYR A 89 -15.35 -10.83 8.24
N SER A 90 -15.55 -12.11 7.93
CA SER A 90 -14.56 -12.94 7.27
C SER A 90 -13.22 -12.90 8.04
N ARG A 91 -12.13 -12.53 7.36
CA ARG A 91 -10.79 -12.35 7.97
C ARG A 91 -10.54 -10.95 8.56
N TYR A 92 -11.55 -10.08 8.58
CA TYR A 92 -11.40 -8.70 9.01
C TYR A 92 -12.04 -8.49 10.38
N ASP A 93 -11.39 -7.65 11.19
CA ASP A 93 -11.87 -7.23 12.51
C ASP A 93 -12.23 -5.75 12.41
N LEU A 94 -13.52 -5.45 12.36
CA LEU A 94 -14.00 -4.09 12.27
C LEU A 94 -14.35 -3.59 13.67
N ARG A 95 -13.56 -2.66 14.19
CA ARG A 95 -13.72 -2.13 15.55
C ARG A 95 -14.37 -0.75 15.56
N TYR A 96 -15.30 -0.54 16.48
CA TYR A 96 -16.07 0.68 16.61
C TYR A 96 -16.18 1.06 18.09
N GLY A 97 -15.82 2.32 18.41
CA GLY A 97 -15.85 2.84 19.78
C GLY A 97 -17.21 3.40 20.22
N SER A 98 -18.21 3.38 19.34
CA SER A 98 -19.55 3.88 19.65
C SER A 98 -20.60 3.32 18.69
N ILE A 99 -21.86 3.36 19.12
CA ILE A 99 -23.01 2.95 18.30
C ILE A 99 -23.16 3.85 17.08
N ALA A 100 -22.91 5.16 17.21
CA ALA A 100 -22.94 6.08 16.09
C ALA A 100 -21.84 5.76 15.05
N GLN A 101 -20.63 5.44 15.52
CA GLN A 101 -19.54 5.02 14.63
C GLN A 101 -19.87 3.71 13.91
N TYR A 102 -20.46 2.73 14.61
CA TYR A 102 -20.94 1.49 14.00
C TYR A 102 -22.03 1.75 12.95
N PHE A 103 -23.02 2.59 13.25
CA PHE A 103 -24.08 2.93 12.31
C PHE A 103 -23.52 3.59 11.03
N CYS A 104 -22.63 4.56 11.18
CA CYS A 104 -22.08 5.30 10.04
C CYS A 104 -21.03 4.51 9.22
N LYS A 105 -20.34 3.51 9.80
CA LYS A 105 -19.22 2.81 9.13
C LYS A 105 -19.46 1.31 8.91
N GLY A 106 -20.18 0.66 9.81
CA GLY A 106 -20.49 -0.78 9.76
C GLY A 106 -21.75 -1.11 8.97
N ILE A 107 -22.81 -0.28 9.07
CA ILE A 107 -24.05 -0.46 8.28
C ILE A 107 -23.86 0.07 6.86
N LEU A 108 -23.30 1.28 6.73
CA LEU A 108 -22.88 1.81 5.44
C LEU A 108 -21.74 0.93 4.88
N PRO A 109 -21.77 0.54 3.59
CA PRO A 109 -20.82 -0.41 3.02
C PRO A 109 -19.41 0.17 2.84
N VAL A 110 -19.03 1.25 3.51
CA VAL A 110 -17.73 1.94 3.31
C VAL A 110 -16.56 1.03 3.66
N ASP A 111 -16.63 0.29 4.77
CA ASP A 111 -15.57 -0.65 5.14
C ASP A 111 -15.53 -1.86 4.19
N LYS A 112 -16.70 -2.35 3.76
CA LYS A 112 -16.82 -3.40 2.73
C LYS A 112 -16.29 -2.93 1.37
N LEU A 113 -16.51 -1.67 1.01
CA LEU A 113 -16.03 -1.03 -0.22
C LEU A 113 -14.52 -0.85 -0.17
N LYS A 114 -13.94 -0.44 0.96
CA LYS A 114 -12.48 -0.42 1.16
C LYS A 114 -11.86 -1.80 0.97
N ILE A 115 -12.49 -2.85 1.52
CA ILE A 115 -12.05 -4.24 1.33
C ILE A 115 -12.12 -4.64 -0.15
N LEU A 116 -13.20 -4.29 -0.86
CA LEU A 116 -13.38 -4.57 -2.29
C LEU A 116 -12.37 -3.79 -3.16
N ILE A 117 -12.16 -2.51 -2.89
CA ILE A 117 -11.16 -1.68 -3.56
C ILE A 117 -9.76 -2.25 -3.32
N GLY A 118 -9.46 -2.67 -2.08
CA GLY A 118 -8.21 -3.35 -1.73
C GLY A 118 -8.00 -4.60 -2.57
N LYS A 119 -9.00 -5.49 -2.61
CA LYS A 119 -8.99 -6.73 -3.44
C LYS A 119 -8.83 -6.41 -4.93
N GLY A 120 -9.55 -5.42 -5.45
CA GLY A 120 -9.44 -4.98 -6.85
C GLY A 120 -8.05 -4.45 -7.17
N SER A 121 -7.47 -3.62 -6.31
CA SER A 121 -6.13 -3.08 -6.50
C SER A 121 -5.05 -4.18 -6.44
N GLN A 122 -5.20 -5.18 -5.56
CA GLN A 122 -4.29 -6.32 -5.49
C GLN A 122 -4.44 -7.22 -6.72
N PHE A 123 -5.66 -7.45 -7.19
CA PHE A 123 -5.92 -8.22 -8.39
C PHE A 123 -5.34 -7.57 -9.65
N LEU A 124 -5.53 -6.26 -9.80
CA LEU A 124 -4.92 -5.48 -10.88
C LEU A 124 -3.39 -5.50 -10.79
N PHE A 125 -2.83 -5.37 -9.58
CA PHE A 125 -1.40 -5.45 -9.35
C PHE A 125 -0.84 -6.85 -9.69
N ASN A 126 -1.53 -7.93 -9.30
CA ASN A 126 -1.14 -9.31 -9.59
C ASN A 126 -1.18 -9.67 -11.08
N LYS A 127 -1.93 -8.91 -11.89
CA LYS A 127 -1.94 -9.07 -13.35
C LYS A 127 -0.84 -8.28 -14.05
N LYS A 128 -0.22 -7.32 -13.36
CA LYS A 128 0.84 -6.50 -13.92
C LYS A 128 2.16 -7.25 -13.80
N GLU A 129 2.90 -7.35 -14.90
CA GLU A 129 4.26 -7.89 -14.83
C GLU A 129 5.14 -6.97 -13.97
N LEU A 130 5.89 -7.55 -13.04
CA LEU A 130 6.89 -6.84 -12.26
C LEU A 130 8.06 -6.53 -13.18
N VAL A 131 8.03 -5.34 -13.79
CA VAL A 131 9.08 -4.88 -14.69
C VAL A 131 10.40 -4.85 -13.92
N ARG A 132 11.40 -5.53 -14.46
CA ARG A 132 12.76 -5.54 -13.92
C ARG A 132 13.32 -4.12 -13.93
N SER A 133 13.59 -3.59 -12.75
CA SER A 133 14.14 -2.25 -12.61
C SER A 133 15.58 -2.20 -13.09
N GLU A 134 15.91 -1.10 -13.77
CA GLU A 134 17.28 -0.87 -14.21
C GLU A 134 18.18 -0.51 -13.02
N ARG A 135 19.47 -0.86 -13.12
CA ARG A 135 20.48 -0.62 -12.08
C ARG A 135 20.50 0.82 -11.58
N ILE A 136 20.49 1.79 -12.50
CA ILE A 136 20.56 3.22 -12.17
C ILE A 136 19.27 3.70 -11.49
N GLU A 137 18.11 3.21 -11.91
CA GLU A 137 16.84 3.56 -11.29
C GLU A 137 16.80 3.08 -9.83
N VAL A 138 17.28 1.86 -9.58
CA VAL A 138 17.41 1.33 -8.21
C VAL A 138 18.38 2.15 -7.37
N LEU A 139 19.54 2.55 -7.92
CA LEU A 139 20.48 3.41 -7.20
C LEU A 139 19.86 4.77 -6.82
N LYS A 140 19.10 5.39 -7.74
CA LYS A 140 18.40 6.65 -7.48
C LYS A 140 17.35 6.51 -6.37
N LEU A 141 16.57 5.42 -6.39
CA LEU A 141 15.58 5.14 -5.35
C LEU A 141 16.21 4.92 -3.97
N ILE A 142 17.32 4.18 -3.91
CA ILE A 142 18.04 3.96 -2.64
C ILE A 142 18.61 5.29 -2.13
N LEU A 143 19.17 6.12 -3.02
CA LEU A 143 19.67 7.45 -2.66
C LEU A 143 18.57 8.35 -2.09
N GLU A 144 17.41 8.40 -2.75
CA GLU A 144 16.27 9.18 -2.26
C GLU A 144 15.84 8.74 -0.86
N LYS A 145 15.84 7.42 -0.60
CA LYS A 145 15.53 6.88 0.72
C LYS A 145 16.60 7.14 1.78
N GLU A 146 17.87 7.13 1.41
CA GLU A 146 18.97 7.51 2.30
C GLU A 146 18.89 9.00 2.70
N LEU A 147 18.43 9.88 1.79
CA LEU A 147 18.21 11.29 2.10
C LEU A 147 17.08 11.49 3.12
N ASP A 148 16.02 10.66 3.05
CA ASP A 148 14.93 10.66 4.03
C ASP A 148 15.34 10.03 5.37
N GLN A 149 16.13 8.96 5.32
CA GLN A 149 16.50 8.12 6.46
C GLN A 149 18.01 7.93 6.50
N ARG A 150 18.67 8.62 7.43
CA ARG A 150 20.12 8.52 7.58
C ARG A 150 20.53 7.08 7.93
N GLN A 151 21.55 6.55 7.25
CA GLN A 151 22.03 5.18 7.37
C GLN A 151 20.99 4.14 6.93
N TYR A 152 20.39 4.38 5.76
CA TYR A 152 19.40 3.47 5.20
C TYR A 152 20.06 2.17 4.72
N GLU A 153 19.58 1.04 5.24
CA GLU A 153 19.98 -0.29 4.77
C GLU A 153 18.91 -0.90 3.87
N VAL A 154 19.32 -1.35 2.69
CA VAL A 154 18.46 -1.99 1.71
C VAL A 154 18.75 -3.49 1.60
N SER A 155 17.70 -4.29 1.72
CA SER A 155 17.70 -5.72 1.40
C SER A 155 16.83 -5.99 0.16
N SER A 156 16.85 -7.22 -0.39
CA SER A 156 15.98 -7.58 -1.52
C SER A 156 14.50 -7.44 -1.19
N VAL A 157 14.11 -7.68 0.07
CA VAL A 157 12.76 -7.47 0.59
C VAL A 157 12.43 -5.98 0.65
N ALA A 158 13.32 -5.17 1.24
CA ALA A 158 13.14 -3.72 1.35
C ALA A 158 13.07 -3.07 -0.05
N LEU A 159 13.96 -3.46 -0.98
CA LEU A 159 13.94 -3.00 -2.36
C LEU A 159 12.63 -3.36 -3.07
N SER A 160 12.12 -4.57 -2.86
CA SER A 160 10.82 -4.97 -3.45
C SER A 160 9.68 -4.08 -2.94
N THR A 161 9.71 -3.72 -1.66
CA THR A 161 8.74 -2.78 -1.08
C THR A 161 8.91 -1.36 -1.61
N LEU A 162 10.14 -0.89 -1.83
CA LEU A 162 10.40 0.40 -2.46
C LEU A 162 9.87 0.47 -3.90
N LEU A 163 10.08 -0.58 -4.69
CA LEU A 163 9.66 -0.63 -6.10
C LEU A 163 8.15 -0.78 -6.27
N TYR A 164 7.50 -1.54 -5.39
CA TYR A 164 6.16 -2.04 -5.65
C TYR A 164 5.17 -1.89 -4.50
N THR A 165 5.54 -1.24 -3.39
CA THR A 165 4.80 -1.23 -2.11
C THR A 165 4.61 -2.63 -1.51
N GLU A 166 4.02 -2.76 -0.32
CA GLU A 166 3.81 -4.07 0.34
C GLU A 166 2.95 -5.06 -0.48
N LYS A 167 2.30 -4.62 -1.56
CA LYS A 167 1.48 -5.45 -2.46
C LYS A 167 2.25 -6.60 -3.10
N TRP A 168 3.57 -6.49 -3.28
CA TRP A 168 4.38 -7.54 -3.89
C TRP A 168 4.38 -8.85 -3.07
N VAL A 169 4.11 -8.79 -1.76
CA VAL A 169 4.13 -9.95 -0.85
C VAL A 169 3.12 -11.04 -1.25
N PHE A 170 2.01 -10.63 -1.90
CA PHE A 170 0.96 -11.52 -2.39
C PHE A 170 0.98 -11.69 -3.92
N HIS A 171 2.02 -11.19 -4.59
CA HIS A 171 2.18 -11.35 -6.03
C HIS A 171 2.58 -12.80 -6.37
N PRO A 172 2.04 -13.42 -7.44
CA PRO A 172 2.40 -14.78 -7.85
C PRO A 172 3.91 -14.94 -8.11
N ASP A 173 4.52 -13.98 -8.78
CA ASP A 173 5.96 -14.01 -9.14
C ASP A 173 6.92 -13.48 -8.04
N LYS A 174 6.44 -13.28 -6.81
CA LYS A 174 7.24 -12.67 -5.73
C LYS A 174 8.60 -13.34 -5.51
N SER A 175 8.67 -14.66 -5.62
CA SER A 175 9.90 -15.42 -5.36
C SER A 175 10.95 -15.17 -6.46
N ARG A 176 10.50 -15.06 -7.71
CA ARG A 176 11.36 -14.73 -8.86
C ARG A 176 11.87 -13.30 -8.74
N GLN A 177 10.99 -12.37 -8.36
CA GLN A 177 11.36 -10.97 -8.19
C GLN A 177 12.36 -10.78 -7.06
N LEU A 178 12.15 -11.43 -5.91
CA LEU A 178 13.10 -11.37 -4.79
C LEU A 178 14.49 -11.86 -5.19
N ARG A 179 14.58 -12.97 -5.94
CA ARG A 179 15.86 -13.47 -6.47
C ARG A 179 16.51 -12.48 -7.43
N TYR A 180 15.73 -11.86 -8.31
CA TYR A 180 16.24 -10.84 -9.23
C TYR A 180 16.78 -9.62 -8.47
N ASN A 181 16.01 -9.10 -7.51
CA ASN A 181 16.40 -7.96 -6.69
C ASN A 181 17.66 -8.26 -5.84
N ASP A 182 17.80 -9.48 -5.32
CA ASP A 182 19.01 -9.92 -4.64
C ASP A 182 20.23 -9.93 -5.58
N LEU A 183 20.10 -10.50 -6.77
CA LEU A 183 21.16 -10.48 -7.79
C LEU A 183 21.53 -9.05 -8.21
N LEU A 184 20.53 -8.18 -8.35
CA LEU A 184 20.74 -6.78 -8.68
C LEU A 184 21.56 -6.06 -7.60
N LEU A 185 21.17 -6.19 -6.32
CA LEU A 185 21.91 -5.58 -5.21
C LEU A 185 23.34 -6.13 -5.09
N LYS A 186 23.52 -7.44 -5.25
CA LYS A 186 24.85 -8.07 -5.31
C LYS A 186 25.70 -7.50 -6.45
N SER A 187 25.10 -7.35 -7.63
CA SER A 187 25.81 -6.79 -8.78
C SER A 187 26.17 -5.32 -8.62
N LEU A 188 25.42 -4.55 -7.81
CA LEU A 188 25.75 -3.15 -7.46
C LEU A 188 26.82 -3.09 -6.35
N HIS A 189 26.85 -4.08 -5.47
CA HIS A 189 27.92 -4.23 -4.50
C HIS A 189 29.25 -4.60 -5.16
N GLU A 190 29.24 -5.55 -6.10
CA GLU A 190 30.43 -5.98 -6.84
C GLU A 190 31.06 -4.84 -7.64
N SER A 191 30.24 -3.96 -8.23
CA SER A 191 30.73 -2.76 -8.92
C SER A 191 31.06 -1.60 -7.97
N GLY A 192 30.79 -1.73 -6.67
CA GLY A 192 31.23 -0.82 -5.62
C GLY A 192 30.30 0.36 -5.32
N GLU A 193 29.11 0.45 -5.94
CA GLU A 193 28.10 1.46 -5.61
C GLU A 193 27.37 1.16 -4.29
N LEU A 194 27.40 -0.10 -3.85
CA LEU A 194 26.86 -0.51 -2.56
C LEU A 194 27.93 -1.17 -1.67
N GLU A 195 27.83 -0.93 -0.37
CA GLU A 195 28.62 -1.61 0.66
C GLU A 195 27.76 -2.65 1.39
N ARG A 196 28.32 -3.82 1.66
CA ARG A 196 27.63 -4.88 2.40
C ARG A 196 27.52 -4.53 3.89
N THR A 197 26.33 -4.72 4.47
CA THR A 197 26.10 -4.61 5.92
C THR A 197 25.72 -5.98 6.51
N GLN A 198 25.43 -6.03 7.81
CA GLN A 198 24.99 -7.26 8.47
C GLN A 198 23.64 -7.76 7.93
N TYR A 199 22.73 -6.85 7.59
CA TYR A 199 21.35 -7.18 7.21
C TYR A 199 20.97 -6.79 5.77
N GLY A 200 21.90 -6.20 5.01
CA GLY A 200 21.64 -5.79 3.64
C GLY A 200 22.83 -5.09 3.01
N PHE A 201 22.53 -3.96 2.36
CA PHE A 201 23.49 -3.11 1.68
C PHE A 201 23.21 -1.64 2.02
N LYS A 202 24.23 -0.80 2.00
CA LYS A 202 24.10 0.65 2.13
C LYS A 202 24.75 1.35 0.95
N LEU A 203 24.36 2.58 0.68
CA LEU A 203 24.92 3.37 -0.41
C LEU A 203 26.39 3.70 -0.15
N SER A 204 27.25 3.55 -1.16
CA SER A 204 28.63 4.02 -1.10
C SER A 204 28.77 5.40 -1.76
N SER A 205 29.89 6.09 -1.51
CA SER A 205 30.22 7.34 -2.19
C SER A 205 30.35 7.18 -3.72
N LYS A 206 30.70 5.99 -4.20
CA LYS A 206 30.77 5.69 -5.64
C LYS A 206 29.40 5.77 -6.32
N ALA A 207 28.31 5.44 -5.61
CA ALA A 207 26.97 5.53 -6.19
C ALA A 207 26.63 6.94 -6.67
N LEU A 208 27.03 7.98 -5.94
CA LEU A 208 26.81 9.38 -6.33
C LEU A 208 27.52 9.71 -7.64
N VAL A 209 28.77 9.25 -7.79
CA VAL A 209 29.54 9.43 -9.02
C VAL A 209 28.89 8.68 -10.18
N THR A 210 28.47 7.44 -9.96
CA THR A 210 27.79 6.62 -10.98
C THR A 210 26.48 7.28 -11.45
N ILE A 211 25.66 7.80 -10.51
CA ILE A 211 24.41 8.50 -10.84
C ILE A 211 24.70 9.78 -11.63
N ALA A 212 25.63 10.62 -11.16
CA ALA A 212 25.99 11.86 -11.83
C ALA A 212 26.53 11.64 -13.25
N GLN A 213 27.40 10.64 -13.42
CA GLN A 213 27.93 10.26 -14.73
C GLN A 213 26.82 9.83 -15.69
N TYR A 214 25.90 8.98 -15.22
CA TYR A 214 24.77 8.56 -16.03
C TYR A 214 23.87 9.73 -16.45
N GLU A 215 23.59 10.68 -15.54
CA GLU A 215 22.79 11.86 -15.85
C GLU A 215 23.47 12.78 -16.87
N GLU A 216 24.78 12.93 -16.77
CA GLU A 216 25.57 13.66 -17.74
C GLU A 216 25.55 12.98 -19.12
N ASP A 217 25.71 11.66 -19.17
CA ASP A 217 25.66 10.90 -20.42
C ASP A 217 24.27 10.98 -21.06
N GLN A 218 23.20 10.93 -20.26
CA GLN A 218 21.83 11.14 -20.74
C GLN A 218 21.62 12.55 -21.29
N ARG A 219 22.18 13.57 -20.63
CA ARG A 219 22.13 14.97 -21.10
C ARG A 219 22.84 15.10 -22.46
N LYS A 220 24.08 14.61 -22.55
CA LYS A 220 24.87 14.61 -23.80
C LYS A 220 24.15 13.86 -24.92
N HIS A 221 23.54 12.71 -24.62
CA HIS A 221 22.80 11.94 -25.62
C HIS A 221 21.59 12.70 -26.15
N ARG A 222 20.83 13.38 -25.28
CA ARG A 222 19.70 14.23 -25.69
C ARG A 222 20.15 15.42 -26.54
N GLU A 223 21.24 16.07 -26.15
CA GLU A 223 21.84 17.17 -26.92
C GLU A 223 22.28 16.69 -28.31
N ASN A 224 22.97 15.55 -28.40
CA ASN A 224 23.39 14.95 -29.67
C ASN A 224 22.19 14.60 -30.56
N ILE A 225 21.12 14.05 -29.99
CA ILE A 225 19.87 13.78 -30.74
C ILE A 225 19.26 15.08 -31.27
N SER A 226 19.24 16.13 -30.44
CA SER A 226 18.70 17.44 -30.84
C SER A 226 19.52 18.03 -31.99
N GLN A 227 20.84 18.03 -31.87
CA GLN A 227 21.76 18.51 -32.92
C GLN A 227 21.62 17.68 -34.21
N ALA A 228 21.52 16.35 -34.10
CA ALA A 228 21.32 15.48 -35.26
C ALA A 228 19.99 15.76 -35.97
N LYS A 229 18.93 16.11 -35.24
CA LYS A 229 17.65 16.52 -35.83
C LYS A 229 17.79 17.85 -36.58
N SER A 230 18.45 18.84 -35.99
CA SER A 230 18.72 20.13 -36.65
C SER A 230 19.56 19.95 -37.92
N MET A 231 20.60 19.11 -37.87
CA MET A 231 21.43 18.80 -39.04
C MET A 231 20.61 18.14 -40.15
N LYS A 232 19.78 17.14 -39.82
CA LYS A 232 18.88 16.50 -40.79
C LYS A 232 17.96 17.51 -41.46
N TRP A 233 17.40 18.44 -40.69
CA TRP A 233 16.54 19.49 -41.24
C TRP A 233 17.30 20.40 -42.22
N LEU A 234 18.52 20.82 -41.85
CA LEU A 234 19.38 21.61 -42.74
C LEU A 234 19.75 20.86 -44.02
N THR A 235 20.06 19.56 -43.93
CA THR A 235 20.35 18.72 -45.11
C THR A 235 19.15 18.64 -46.04
N VAL A 236 17.92 18.48 -45.51
CA VAL A 236 16.70 18.48 -46.33
C VAL A 236 16.52 19.81 -47.06
N VAL A 237 16.73 20.94 -46.37
CA VAL A 237 16.65 22.27 -46.99
C VAL A 237 17.67 22.42 -48.11
N LEU A 238 18.92 21.99 -47.91
CA LEU A 238 19.96 22.03 -48.94
C LEU A 238 19.62 21.19 -50.17
N ILE A 239 19.07 19.99 -49.98
CA ILE A 239 18.60 19.14 -51.08
C ILE A 239 17.50 19.87 -51.88
N CYS A 240 16.52 20.49 -51.20
CA CYS A 240 15.47 21.25 -51.86
C CYS A 240 16.03 22.45 -52.67
N VAL A 241 16.97 23.21 -52.09
CA VAL A 241 17.61 24.33 -52.78
C VAL A 241 18.37 23.84 -54.02
N GLY A 242 19.13 22.75 -53.90
CA GLY A 242 19.85 22.14 -55.03
C GLY A 242 18.90 21.71 -56.15
N LEU A 243 17.78 21.07 -55.82
CA LEU A 243 16.77 20.68 -56.81
C LEU A 243 16.15 21.89 -57.53
N ILE A 244 15.84 22.96 -56.79
CA ILE A 244 15.32 24.21 -57.37
C ILE A 244 16.35 24.84 -58.31
N GLN A 245 17.62 24.94 -57.89
CA GLN A 245 18.69 25.51 -58.71
C GLN A 245 18.94 24.69 -59.99
N SER A 246 18.94 23.36 -59.91
CA SER A 246 19.06 22.48 -61.08
C SER A 246 17.87 22.64 -62.02
N PHE A 247 16.65 22.75 -61.49
CA PHE A 247 15.45 22.96 -62.29
C PHE A 247 15.46 24.31 -63.02
N VAL A 248 15.80 25.40 -62.31
CA VAL A 248 15.91 26.75 -62.89
C VAL A 248 16.99 26.79 -63.97
N THR A 249 18.15 26.20 -63.73
CA THR A 249 19.25 26.15 -64.71
C THR A 249 18.84 25.36 -65.97
N TYR A 250 18.17 24.22 -65.79
CA TYR A 250 17.67 23.40 -66.91
C TYR A 250 16.66 24.16 -67.78
N TRP A 251 15.69 24.83 -67.15
CA TRP A 251 14.72 25.66 -67.87
C TRP A 251 15.35 26.89 -68.52
N GLY A 252 16.31 27.54 -67.85
CA GLY A 252 17.06 28.67 -68.39
C GLY A 252 17.88 28.30 -69.63
N GLN A 253 18.53 27.13 -69.64
CA GLN A 253 19.21 26.61 -70.84
C GLN A 253 18.25 26.27 -71.98
N ASN A 254 17.02 25.84 -71.67
CA ASN A 254 16.04 25.44 -72.69
C ASN A 254 15.26 26.63 -73.29
N ILE A 255 15.28 27.81 -72.64
CA ILE A 255 14.59 29.04 -73.10
C ILE A 255 15.53 30.02 -73.83
N GLY A 256 16.85 29.83 -73.75
CA GLY A 256 17.81 30.54 -74.59
C GLY A 256 18.25 31.90 -74.04
N LEU A 257 19.55 31.98 -73.77
CA LEU A 257 20.42 33.02 -74.32
C LEU A 257 21.39 32.33 -75.28
#